data_AF-A0AAW5KYT7-F1
#
_entry.id   AF-A0AAW5KYT7-F1
#
_cell.length_a   1.000
_cell.length_b   1.000
_cell.length_c   1.000
_cell.angle_alpha   90.00
_cell.angle_beta   90.00
_cell.angle_gamma   90.00
#
_symmetry.space_group_name_H-M   'P 1'
#
loop_
_entity.id
_entity.type
_entity.pdbx_description
1 polymer ?
#
loop_
_entity_poly.entity_id
_entity_poly.type
_entity_poly.pdbx_seq_one_letter_code
_entity_poly.pdbx_strand_id
1 'polypeptide(L)' 'MNENVSAEELELAISKGISFFNEVGLWQYVQEYAEKLAVKYHEEGNSIKSSEYFYLGYKEKGFQKGALK' A
#
# COMPACT_ATOMS: atom_id res chain seq x y z
N MET A 1 -5.58 -0.67 18.02
CA MET A 1 -4.41 -0.62 17.11
C MET A 1 -3.56 0.56 17.58
N ASN A 2 -2.22 0.50 17.51
CA ASN A 2 -1.36 1.57 18.01
C ASN A 2 -1.68 2.90 17.29
N GLU A 3 -2.48 3.76 17.92
CA GLU A 3 -2.95 5.02 17.33
C GLU A 3 -1.83 6.07 17.16
N ASN A 4 -0.58 5.75 17.57
CA ASN A 4 0.56 6.66 17.60
C ASN A 4 1.76 6.24 16.72
N VAL A 5 1.63 5.21 15.88
CA VAL A 5 2.71 4.84 14.93
C VAL A 5 2.66 5.80 13.74
N SER A 6 3.81 6.39 13.39
CA SER A 6 3.93 7.26 12.22
C SER A 6 3.81 6.47 10.90
N ALA A 7 3.48 7.15 9.81
CA ALA A 7 3.44 6.54 8.48
C ALA A 7 4.79 5.91 8.10
N GLU A 8 5.90 6.53 8.51
CA GLU A 8 7.26 6.06 8.25
C GLU A 8 7.60 4.79 9.04
N GLU A 9 7.21 4.71 10.30
CA GLU A 9 7.36 3.48 11.10
C GLU A 9 6.48 2.35 10.55
N LEU A 10 5.27 2.67 10.12
CA LEU A 10 4.37 1.72 9.45
C LEU A 10 4.97 1.22 8.13
N GLU A 11 5.51 2.13 7.31
CA GLU A 11 6.17 1.82 6.04
C GLU A 11 7.34 0.87 6.24
N LEU A 12 8.18 1.13 7.25
CA LEU A 12 9.29 0.25 7.60
C LEU A 12 8.81 -1.16 7.96
N ALA A 13 7.73 -1.27 8.72
CA ALA A 13 7.18 -2.55 9.17
C ALA A 13 6.59 -3.38 8.02
N ILE A 14 5.88 -2.74 7.08
CA ILE A 14 5.09 -3.47 6.07
C ILE A 14 5.72 -3.53 4.68
N SER A 15 6.73 -2.70 4.38
CA SER A 15 7.42 -2.66 3.07
C SER A 15 7.95 -4.03 2.62
N LYS A 16 8.54 -4.81 3.54
CA LYS A 16 8.98 -6.18 3.26
C LYS A 16 7.82 -7.10 2.85
N GLY A 17 6.66 -6.93 3.49
CA GLY A 17 5.44 -7.66 3.17
C GLY A 17 4.93 -7.28 1.77
N ILE A 18 4.84 -5.98 1.47
CA ILE A 18 4.44 -5.48 0.15
C ILE A 18 5.32 -6.06 -0.95
N SER A 19 6.65 -6.00 -0.78
CA SER A 19 7.60 -6.56 -1.77
C SER A 19 7.42 -8.07 -1.95
N PHE A 20 7.29 -8.82 -0.86
CA PHE A 20 7.07 -10.27 -0.92
C PHE A 20 5.76 -10.62 -1.64
N PHE A 21 4.65 -9.97 -1.28
CA PHE A 21 3.36 -10.21 -1.93
C PHE A 21 3.37 -9.85 -3.40
N ASN A 22 4.08 -8.79 -3.78
CA ASN A 22 4.27 -8.40 -5.17
C ASN A 22 5.08 -9.46 -5.95
N GLU A 23 6.10 -10.06 -5.34
CA GLU A 23 6.89 -11.12 -5.98
C GLU A 23 6.08 -12.39 -6.23
N VAL A 24 5.28 -12.83 -5.26
CA VAL A 24 4.50 -14.08 -5.35
C VAL A 24 3.12 -13.91 -6.00
N GLY A 25 2.80 -12.71 -6.49
CA GLY A 25 1.55 -12.40 -7.18
C GLY A 25 0.31 -12.30 -6.28
N LEU A 26 0.50 -12.00 -5.01
CA LEU A 26 -0.54 -11.80 -4.02
C LEU A 26 -1.05 -10.34 -4.03
N TRP A 27 -1.52 -9.88 -5.20
CA TRP A 27 -1.83 -8.48 -5.51
C TRP A 27 -2.87 -7.83 -4.59
N GLN A 28 -3.82 -8.62 -4.04
CA GLN A 28 -4.79 -8.11 -3.08
C GLN A 28 -4.13 -7.53 -1.83
N TYR A 29 -3.09 -8.20 -1.34
CA TYR A 29 -2.36 -7.73 -0.17
C TYR A 29 -1.47 -6.53 -0.52
N VAL A 30 -0.88 -6.51 -1.71
CA VAL A 30 -0.14 -5.32 -2.21
C VAL A 30 -1.06 -4.09 -2.22
N GLN A 31 -2.27 -4.23 -2.77
CA GLN A 31 -3.26 -3.16 -2.79
C GLN A 31 -3.67 -2.73 -1.37
N GLU A 32 -4.04 -3.66 -0.51
CA GLU A 32 -4.52 -3.36 0.85
C GLU A 32 -3.47 -2.60 1.67
N TYR A 33 -2.21 -3.05 1.64
CA TYR A 33 -1.14 -2.41 2.41
C TYR A 33 -0.70 -1.08 1.79
N ALA A 34 -0.74 -0.95 0.46
CA ALA A 34 -0.49 0.33 -0.21
C ALA A 34 -1.57 1.36 0.16
N GLU A 35 -2.86 1.01 0.10
CA GLU A 35 -3.95 1.93 0.47
C GLU A 35 -3.87 2.34 1.94
N LYS A 36 -3.50 1.43 2.85
CA LYS A 36 -3.25 1.75 4.27
C LYS A 36 -2.15 2.81 4.46
N LEU A 37 -1.02 2.67 3.77
CA LEU A 37 0.05 3.67 3.81
C LEU A 37 -0.38 4.99 3.18
N ALA A 38 -1.11 4.92 2.07
CA ALA A 38 -1.60 6.11 1.37
C ALA A 38 -2.48 6.98 2.27
N VAL A 39 -3.41 6.35 3.01
CA VAL A 39 -4.27 7.02 3.99
C VAL A 39 -3.44 7.59 5.14
N LYS A 40 -2.52 6.81 5.70
CA LYS A 40 -1.71 7.27 6.84
C LYS A 40 -0.82 8.48 6.47
N TYR A 41 -0.18 8.46 5.30
CA TYR A 41 0.57 9.60 4.79
C TYR A 41 -0.32 10.80 4.47
N HIS A 42 -1.56 10.59 4.06
CA HIS A 42 -2.53 11.66 3.86
C HIS A 42 -2.87 12.35 5.20
N GLU A 43 -3.17 11.56 6.23
CA GLU A 43 -3.46 12.04 7.59
C GLU A 43 -2.28 12.84 8.18
N GLU A 44 -1.05 12.48 7.84
CA GLU A 44 0.18 13.19 8.25
C GLU A 44 0.57 14.36 7.33
N GLY A 45 -0.23 14.68 6.31
CA GLY A 45 0.01 15.80 5.40
C GLY A 45 1.06 15.54 4.31
N ASN A 46 1.61 14.33 4.23
CA ASN A 46 2.56 13.93 3.20
C ASN A 46 1.84 13.51 1.91
N SER A 47 1.43 14.50 1.13
CA SER A 47 0.66 14.31 -0.10
C SER A 47 1.44 13.55 -1.20
N ILE A 48 2.77 13.67 -1.22
CA ILE A 48 3.63 12.99 -2.23
C ILE A 48 3.57 11.48 -2.00
N LYS A 49 3.96 11.02 -0.79
CA LYS A 49 3.94 9.58 -0.48
C LYS A 49 2.53 9.02 -0.50
N SER A 50 1.54 9.80 -0.05
CA SER A 50 0.13 9.40 -0.16
C SER A 50 -0.25 9.08 -1.61
N SER A 51 0.07 9.97 -2.54
CA SER A 51 -0.21 9.80 -3.97
C SER A 51 0.53 8.59 -4.57
N GLU A 52 1.82 8.41 -4.24
CA GLU A 52 2.62 7.27 -4.69
C GLU A 52 1.99 5.92 -4.27
N TYR A 53 1.59 5.81 -3.01
CA TYR A 53 0.96 4.59 -2.49
C TYR A 53 -0.46 4.37 -3.03
N PHE A 54 -1.25 5.43 -3.24
CA PHE A 54 -2.54 5.31 -3.93
C PHE A 54 -2.36 4.81 -5.37
N TYR A 55 -1.35 5.30 -6.09
CA TYR A 55 -1.06 4.86 -7.44
C TYR A 55 -0.63 3.39 -7.48
N LEU A 56 0.20 2.95 -6.52
CA LEU A 56 0.57 1.55 -6.37
C LEU A 56 -0.67 0.67 -6.17
N GLY A 57 -1.54 1.00 -5.22
CA GLY A 57 -2.78 0.24 -4.98
C GLY A 57 -3.71 0.21 -6.20
N TYR A 58 -3.86 1.34 -6.89
CA TYR A 58 -4.67 1.43 -8.12
C TYR A 58 -4.15 0.54 -9.25
N LYS A 59 -2.82 0.50 -9.46
CA LYS A 59 -2.18 -0.34 -10.48
C LYS A 59 -2.50 -1.82 -10.25
N GLU A 60 -2.38 -2.28 -9.01
CA GLU A 60 -2.61 -3.69 -8.65
C GLU A 60 -4.10 -4.08 -8.71
N LYS A 61 -5.01 -3.14 -8.45
CA LYS A 61 -6.46 -3.32 -8.70
C LYS A 61 -6.78 -3.58 -10.18
N GLY A 62 -5.98 -3.02 -11.08
CA GLY A 62 -6.06 -3.28 -12.52
C GLY A 62 -5.73 -4.73 -12.88
N PHE A 63 -4.74 -5.33 -12.21
CA PHE A 63 -4.34 -6.73 -12.43
C PHE A 63 -5.42 -7.72 -12.01
N GLN A 64 -6.10 -7.49 -10.89
CA GLN A 64 -7.22 -8.36 -10.45
C GLN A 64 -8.35 -8.40 -11.48
N LYS A 65 -8.70 -7.25 -12.07
CA LYS A 65 -9.74 -7.17 -13.11
C LYS A 65 -9.30 -7.81 -14.43
N GLY A 66 -8.01 -7.79 -14.75
CA GLY A 66 -7.45 -8.43 -15.93
C GLY A 66 -7.35 -9.96 -15.83
N ALA A 67 -7.13 -10.48 -14.62
CA ALA A 67 -7.01 -11.93 -14.34
C ALA A 67 -8.34 -12.68 -14.27
N LEU A 68 -9.48 -11.97 -14.20
CA LEU A 68 -10.84 -12.52 -14.20
C LEU A 68 -11.44 -12.70 -15.61
N LYS A 69 -10.61 -12.80 -16.66
CA LYS A 69 -11.05 -13.02 -18.05
C LYS A 69 -11.09 -14.50 -18.42
#